data_AF-A0ABD0YC63-F1
#
_entry.id   AF-A0ABD0YC63-F1
#
_cell.length_a   1.000
_cell.length_b   1.000
_cell.length_c   1.000
_cell.angle_alpha   90.00
_cell.angle_beta   90.00
_cell.angle_gamma   90.00
#
_symmetry.space_group_name_H-M   'P 1'
#
loop_
_entity.id
_entity.type
_entity.pdbx_description
1 polymer ?
#
loop_
_entity_poly.entity_id
_entity_poly.type
_entity_poly.pdbx_seq_one_letter_code
_entity_poly.pdbx_strand_id
1 'polypeptide(L)'
;MDKSNSATSMWNYLMKKMSCCGVNNYTDFSISEKFKESSQKVPVACCKMNETSPSVHPLDPDCPRNPKPENSYYLTGCYKTMTDLMLGHMNFVIYAVAGVVLMELLATFLAFCMCNGIETYDK
;
A
#
# COMPACT_ATOMS: atom_id res chain seq x y z
N MET A 1 -22.36 11.75 -5.39
CA MET A 1 -21.57 10.64 -4.81
C MET A 1 -20.46 10.31 -5.77
N ASP A 2 -19.32 10.98 -5.61
CA ASP A 2 -18.18 10.79 -6.50
C ASP A 2 -17.61 9.40 -6.32
N LYS A 3 -17.39 8.68 -7.42
CA LYS A 3 -16.64 7.42 -7.45
C LYS A 3 -15.17 7.69 -7.09
N SER A 4 -14.89 8.04 -5.84
CA SER A 4 -13.58 7.81 -5.26
C SER A 4 -13.41 6.29 -5.16
N ASN A 5 -12.94 5.66 -6.23
CA ASN A 5 -12.59 4.25 -6.22
C ASN A 5 -11.51 4.10 -5.14
N SER A 6 -11.86 3.47 -4.01
CA SER A 6 -10.95 3.25 -2.87
C SER A 6 -9.62 2.64 -3.31
N ALA A 7 -9.68 1.75 -4.31
CA ALA A 7 -8.52 1.17 -4.97
C ALA A 7 -7.57 2.24 -5.56
N THR A 8 -8.08 3.27 -6.25
CA THR A 8 -7.27 4.36 -6.81
C THR A 8 -6.61 5.18 -5.70
N SER A 9 -7.35 5.49 -4.62
CA SER A 9 -6.79 6.19 -3.46
C SER A 9 -5.67 5.39 -2.79
N MET A 10 -5.87 4.09 -2.62
CA MET A 10 -4.87 3.18 -2.07
C MET A 10 -3.63 3.10 -2.96
N TRP A 11 -3.78 2.95 -4.26
CA TRP A 11 -2.67 2.94 -5.22
C TRP A 11 -1.91 4.27 -5.20
N ASN A 12 -2.61 5.40 -5.18
CA ASN A 12 -1.98 6.72 -5.04
C ASN A 12 -1.17 6.86 -3.76
N TYR A 13 -1.69 6.34 -2.64
CA TYR A 13 -0.98 6.33 -1.37
C TYR A 13 0.28 5.45 -1.42
N LEU A 14 0.16 4.23 -1.93
CA LEU A 14 1.29 3.30 -2.04
C LEU A 14 2.42 3.85 -2.91
N MET A 15 2.10 4.36 -4.10
CA MET A 15 3.08 4.94 -5.02
C MET A 15 3.86 6.10 -4.38
N LYS A 16 3.17 6.98 -3.66
CA LYS A 16 3.79 8.08 -2.91
C LYS A 16 4.64 7.57 -1.74
N LYS A 17 4.09 6.68 -0.92
CA LYS A 17 4.73 6.22 0.31
C LYS A 17 5.97 5.39 0.07
N MET A 18 5.96 4.61 -1.01
CA MET A 18 6.99 3.63 -1.35
C MET A 18 7.90 4.13 -2.48
N SER A 19 7.70 5.35 -2.98
CA SER A 19 8.51 5.93 -4.07
C SER A 19 8.63 5.00 -5.27
N CYS A 20 7.47 4.54 -5.76
CA CYS A 20 7.35 3.56 -6.84
C CYS A 20 6.18 3.94 -7.77
N CYS A 21 6.05 3.28 -8.91
CA CYS A 21 5.03 3.53 -9.91
C CYS A 21 4.57 2.24 -10.60
N GLY A 22 3.26 1.99 -10.57
CA GLY A 22 2.69 0.75 -11.11
C GLY A 22 3.03 -0.48 -10.26
N VAL A 23 2.54 -1.64 -10.67
CA VAL A 23 2.87 -2.92 -10.04
C VAL A 23 4.33 -3.26 -10.34
N ASN A 24 4.69 -3.23 -11.62
CA ASN A 24 6.01 -3.55 -12.15
C ASN A 24 6.75 -2.30 -12.63
N ASN A 25 6.05 -1.38 -13.31
CA ASN A 25 6.53 -0.06 -13.72
C ASN A 25 5.39 0.74 -14.39
N TYR A 26 5.69 1.91 -14.96
CA TYR A 26 4.72 2.76 -15.65
C TYR A 26 3.94 2.11 -16.80
N THR A 27 4.49 1.08 -17.45
CA THR A 27 3.81 0.42 -18.58
C THR A 27 2.51 -0.26 -18.16
N ASP A 28 2.32 -0.52 -16.86
CA ASP A 28 1.05 -1.02 -16.32
C ASP A 28 -0.12 -0.05 -16.56
N PHE A 29 0.14 1.25 -16.79
CA PHE A 29 -0.89 2.22 -17.12
C PHE A 29 -1.18 2.30 -18.62
N SER A 30 -0.27 1.82 -19.48
CA SER A 30 -0.40 1.88 -20.94
C SER A 30 -1.58 1.08 -21.48
N ILE A 31 -2.03 0.05 -20.75
CA ILE A 31 -3.19 -0.77 -21.11
C ILE A 31 -4.53 -0.08 -20.82
N SER A 32 -4.54 0.92 -19.94
CA SER A 32 -5.76 1.60 -19.50
C SER A 32 -6.26 2.58 -20.55
N GLU A 33 -7.51 2.42 -20.99
CA GLU A 33 -8.17 3.36 -21.93
C GLU A 33 -8.15 4.80 -21.40
N LYS A 34 -8.36 4.99 -20.09
CA LYS A 34 -8.28 6.32 -19.46
C LYS A 34 -6.95 7.01 -19.65
N PHE A 35 -5.85 6.26 -19.63
CA PHE A 35 -4.52 6.82 -19.83
C PHE A 35 -4.21 6.99 -21.32
N LYS A 36 -4.70 6.09 -22.18
CA LYS A 36 -4.59 6.21 -23.65
C LYS A 36 -5.31 7.44 -24.19
N GLU A 37 -6.48 7.76 -23.65
CA GLU A 37 -7.27 8.95 -24.01
C GLU A 37 -6.72 10.24 -23.36
N SER A 38 -5.89 10.11 -22.33
CA SER A 38 -5.25 11.24 -21.66
C SER A 38 -3.90 11.58 -22.28
N SER A 39 -3.42 12.80 -22.03
CA SER A 39 -2.02 13.16 -22.31
C SER A 39 -1.03 12.64 -21.25
N GLN A 40 -1.52 11.98 -20.20
CA GLN A 40 -0.71 11.47 -19.09
C GLN A 40 -0.22 10.05 -19.40
N LYS A 41 1.06 9.80 -19.14
CA LYS A 41 1.67 8.47 -19.19
C LYS A 41 1.63 7.76 -17.85
N VAL A 42 1.60 8.52 -16.75
CA VAL A 42 1.55 8.00 -15.38
C VAL A 42 0.58 8.80 -14.51
N PRO A 43 0.03 8.20 -13.45
CA PRO A 43 -0.64 8.94 -12.41
C PRO A 43 0.28 9.99 -11.78
N VAL A 44 -0.32 11.10 -11.34
CA VAL A 44 0.39 12.16 -10.59
C VAL A 44 1.14 11.59 -9.38
N ALA A 45 0.61 10.55 -8.74
CA ALA A 45 1.22 9.88 -7.59
C ALA A 45 2.58 9.20 -7.88
N CYS A 46 2.95 8.96 -9.14
CA CYS A 46 4.27 8.45 -9.51
C CYS A 46 5.37 9.53 -9.53
N CYS A 47 4.99 10.80 -9.48
CA CYS A 47 5.89 11.94 -9.53
C CYS A 47 6.48 12.25 -8.15
N LYS A 48 7.68 12.81 -8.13
CA LYS A 48 8.28 13.36 -6.90
C LYS A 48 7.46 14.56 -6.44
N MET A 49 7.09 14.58 -5.16
CA MET A 49 6.20 15.57 -4.56
C MET A 49 6.98 16.60 -3.77
N ASN A 50 6.49 17.84 -3.77
CA ASN A 50 7.09 18.91 -2.97
C ASN A 50 6.56 18.79 -1.53
N GLU A 51 7.34 18.13 -0.68
CA GLU A 51 7.01 17.89 0.74
C GLU A 51 7.02 19.19 1.58
N THR A 52 7.51 20.30 1.04
CA THR A 52 7.65 21.60 1.75
C THR A 52 6.48 22.54 1.47
N SER A 53 5.61 22.22 0.52
CA SER A 53 4.45 23.06 0.17
C SER A 53 3.21 22.65 0.95
N PRO A 54 2.38 23.60 1.43
CA PRO A 54 1.06 23.30 2.01
C PRO A 54 0.11 22.62 1.02
N SER A 55 0.46 22.60 -0.27
CA SER A 55 -0.29 21.93 -1.31
C SER A 55 0.57 20.86 -1.98
N VAL A 56 0.18 19.58 -1.79
CA VAL A 56 0.89 18.40 -2.30
C VAL A 56 0.77 18.35 -3.82
N HIS A 57 1.77 18.92 -4.51
CA HIS A 57 1.90 18.93 -5.95
C HIS A 57 3.23 18.32 -6.38
N PRO A 58 3.31 17.80 -7.62
CA PRO A 58 4.59 17.39 -8.21
C PRO A 58 5.61 18.52 -8.21
N LEU A 59 6.89 18.20 -8.02
CA LEU A 59 7.99 19.16 -8.24
C LEU A 59 8.00 19.66 -9.70
N ASP A 60 7.74 18.74 -10.62
CA ASP A 60 7.65 19.00 -12.06
C ASP A 60 6.19 18.82 -12.51
N PRO A 61 5.50 19.91 -12.89
CA PRO A 61 4.12 19.85 -13.38
C PRO A 61 3.94 19.00 -14.64
N ASP A 62 4.99 18.79 -15.44
CA ASP A 62 4.93 18.01 -16.67
C ASP A 62 5.23 16.52 -16.44
N CYS A 63 5.67 16.13 -15.24
CA CYS A 63 5.98 14.73 -14.91
C CYS A 63 4.89 13.71 -15.30
N PRO A 64 3.58 13.94 -15.09
CA PRO A 64 2.57 12.98 -15.48
C PRO A 64 2.56 12.66 -16.99
N ARG A 65 2.98 13.60 -17.84
CA ARG A 65 3.04 13.46 -19.30
C ARG A 65 4.43 13.03 -19.77
N ASN A 66 5.46 13.53 -19.11
CA ASN A 66 6.87 13.30 -19.42
C ASN A 66 7.65 12.82 -18.18
N PRO A 67 7.39 11.59 -17.72
CA PRO A 67 8.08 11.03 -16.58
C PRO A 67 9.54 10.72 -16.93
N LYS A 68 10.46 11.14 -16.06
CA LYS A 68 11.89 10.94 -16.15
C LYS A 68 12.45 10.45 -14.81
N PRO A 69 13.64 9.82 -14.77
CA PRO A 69 14.24 9.35 -13.52
C PRO A 69 14.46 10.47 -12.49
N GLU A 70 14.65 11.71 -12.96
CA GLU A 70 14.93 12.85 -12.11
C GLU A 70 13.67 13.38 -11.42
N ASN A 71 12.51 13.30 -12.07
CA ASN A 71 11.25 13.87 -11.59
C ASN A 71 10.21 12.85 -11.09
N SER A 72 10.48 11.54 -11.24
CA SER A 72 9.50 10.49 -10.97
C SER A 72 10.14 9.16 -10.57
N TYR A 73 9.29 8.20 -10.19
CA TYR A 73 9.66 6.81 -9.90
C TYR A 73 9.10 5.84 -10.95
N TYR A 74 8.90 6.31 -12.18
CA TYR A 74 8.14 5.61 -13.23
C TYR A 74 8.70 4.24 -13.65
N LEU A 75 10.00 3.97 -13.43
CA LEU A 75 10.63 2.68 -13.72
C LEU A 75 10.68 1.73 -12.51
N THR A 76 10.28 2.20 -11.33
CA THR A 76 10.38 1.43 -10.07
C THR A 76 9.04 0.81 -9.74
N GLY A 77 8.90 -0.51 -9.86
CA GLY A 77 7.64 -1.21 -9.55
C GLY A 77 7.34 -1.35 -8.05
N CYS A 78 6.10 -1.07 -7.66
CA CYS A 78 5.68 -1.12 -6.26
C CYS A 78 5.68 -2.52 -5.66
N TYR A 79 5.43 -3.57 -6.46
CA TYR A 79 5.42 -4.94 -5.95
C TYR A 79 6.80 -5.32 -5.40
N LYS A 80 7.84 -5.14 -6.23
CA LYS A 80 9.22 -5.42 -5.84
C LYS A 80 9.67 -4.57 -4.66
N THR A 81 9.42 -3.26 -4.69
CA THR A 81 9.78 -2.37 -3.59
C THR A 81 9.12 -2.80 -2.27
N MET A 82 7.84 -3.19 -2.31
CA MET A 82 7.14 -3.68 -1.13
C MET A 82 7.71 -4.99 -0.61
N THR A 83 7.98 -5.96 -1.49
CA THR A 83 8.54 -7.25 -1.07
C THR A 83 9.95 -7.09 -0.52
N ASP A 84 10.78 -6.23 -1.10
CA ASP A 84 12.14 -5.97 -0.63
C ASP A 84 12.12 -5.34 0.78
N LEU A 85 11.18 -4.44 1.04
CA LEU A 85 10.95 -3.86 2.37
C LEU A 85 10.46 -4.91 3.39
N MET A 86 9.56 -5.81 2.99
CA MET A 86 9.09 -6.90 3.85
C MET A 86 10.21 -7.88 4.19
N LEU A 87 11.01 -8.28 3.18
CA LEU A 87 12.12 -9.21 3.36
C LEU A 87 13.25 -8.61 4.21
N GLY A 88 13.53 -7.31 4.05
CA GLY A 88 14.49 -6.59 4.89
C GLY A 88 14.10 -6.54 6.37
N HIS A 89 12.80 -6.65 6.68
CA HIS A 89 12.27 -6.63 8.05
C HIS A 89 11.48 -7.90 8.39
N MET A 90 11.81 -9.04 7.77
CA MET A 90 11.05 -10.28 7.93
C MET A 90 10.98 -10.76 9.39
N ASN A 91 12.01 -10.47 10.19
CA ASN A 91 12.00 -10.77 11.63
C ASN A 91 10.81 -10.12 12.35
N PHE A 92 10.46 -8.87 12.00
CA PHE A 92 9.30 -8.20 12.58
C PHE A 92 7.99 -8.92 12.24
N VAL A 93 7.86 -9.37 10.99
CA VAL A 93 6.69 -10.14 10.52
C VAL A 93 6.59 -11.46 11.29
N ILE A 94 7.70 -12.16 11.49
CA ILE A 94 7.74 -13.42 12.25
C ILE A 94 7.28 -13.20 13.70
N TYR A 95 7.79 -12.17 14.38
CA TYR A 95 7.39 -11.86 15.75
C TYR A 95 5.91 -11.48 15.85
N ALA A 96 5.40 -10.71 14.89
CA ALA A 96 3.98 -10.34 14.86
C ALA A 96 3.09 -11.59 14.71
N VAL A 97 3.42 -12.49 13.78
CA VAL A 97 2.67 -13.74 13.56
C VAL A 97 2.72 -14.64 14.79
N ALA A 98 3.90 -14.85 15.36
CA ALA A 98 4.05 -15.66 16.57
C ALA A 98 3.24 -15.09 17.74
N GLY A 99 3.21 -13.76 17.91
CA GLY A 99 2.42 -13.08 18.93
C GLY A 99 0.92 -13.29 18.76
N VAL A 100 0.42 -13.21 17.53
CA VAL A 100 -1.01 -13.48 17.23
C VAL A 100 -1.38 -14.92 17.59
N VAL A 101 -0.57 -15.90 17.16
CA VAL A 101 -0.81 -17.31 17.47
C VAL A 101 -0.84 -17.58 18.98
N LEU A 102 0.10 -16.99 19.74
CA LEU A 102 0.10 -17.13 21.19
C LEU A 102 -1.15 -16.50 21.84
N MET A 103 -1.58 -15.33 21.35
CA MET A 103 -2.79 -14.66 21.82
C MET A 103 -4.05 -15.49 21.56
N GLU A 104 -4.15 -16.10 20.37
CA GLU A 104 -5.26 -16.98 19.99
C GLU A 104 -5.32 -18.24 20.87
N LEU A 105 -4.16 -18.84 21.18
CA LEU A 105 -4.09 -20.00 22.08
C LEU A 105 -4.57 -19.64 23.50
N LEU A 106 -4.14 -18.49 24.03
CA LEU A 106 -4.58 -18.01 25.34
C LEU A 106 -6.08 -17.71 25.36
N ALA A 107 -6.60 -17.02 24.33
CA ALA A 107 -8.03 -16.72 24.21
C ALA A 107 -8.87 -18.01 24.15
N THR A 108 -8.42 -19.00 23.38
CA THR A 108 -9.08 -20.31 23.26
C THR A 108 -9.09 -21.03 24.60
N PHE A 109 -7.95 -21.09 25.30
CA PHE A 109 -7.84 -21.70 26.63
C PHE A 109 -8.78 -21.03 27.65
N LEU A 110 -8.80 -19.70 27.70
CA LEU A 110 -9.68 -18.94 28.60
C LEU A 110 -11.16 -19.18 28.27
N ALA A 111 -11.53 -19.25 27.00
CA ALA A 111 -12.90 -19.57 26.58
C ALA A 111 -13.33 -20.96 27.09
N PHE A 112 -12.46 -21.97 26.98
CA PHE A 112 -12.74 -23.30 27.55
C PHE A 112 -12.93 -23.26 29.08
N CYS A 113 -12.06 -22.54 29.80
CA CYS A 113 -12.21 -22.36 31.25
C CYS A 113 -13.52 -21.68 31.63
N MET A 114 -13.93 -20.66 30.87
CA MET A 114 -15.17 -19.92 31.12
C MET A 114 -16.41 -20.77 30.87
N CYS A 115 -16.46 -21.54 29.77
CA CYS A 115 -17.58 -22.44 29.47
C CYS A 115 -17.81 -23.47 30.59
N ASN A 116 -16.73 -24.08 31.09
CA ASN A 116 -16.82 -25.05 32.19
C ASN A 116 -17.25 -24.40 33.51
N GLY A 117 -16.83 -23.15 33.75
CA GLY A 117 -17.25 -22.38 34.91
C GLY A 117 -18.76 -22.14 34.92
N ILE A 118 -19.33 -21.69 33.80
CA ILE A 118 -20.77 -21.39 33.67
C ILE A 118 -21.62 -22.65 33.85
N GLU A 119 -21.20 -23.80 33.31
CA GLU A 119 -21.92 -25.08 33.50
C GLU A 119 -21.97 -25.54 34.97
N THR A 120 -21.09 -25.00 35.82
CA THR A 120 -21.09 -25.27 37.26
C THR A 120 -22.03 -24.31 38.01
N TYR A 121 -22.29 -23.12 37.48
CA TYR A 121 -23.21 -22.15 38.09
C TYR A 121 -24.68 -22.38 37.73
N ASP A 122 -24.98 -23.12 36.65
CA ASP A 122 -26.35 -23.41 36.19
C ASP A 122 -26.92 -24.75 36.74
N LYS A 123 -26.17 -25.43 37.63
CA LYS A 123 -26.60 -26.61 38.40
C LYS A 123 -26.93 -26.22 39.84
#